data_AF-U7P878-F1
#
_entry.id   AF-U7P878-F1
#
_cell.length_a   1.000
_cell.length_b   1.000
_cell.length_c   1.000
_cell.angle_alpha   90.00
_cell.angle_beta   90.00
_cell.angle_gamma   90.00
#
_symmetry.space_group_name_H-M   'P 1'
#
loop_
_entity.id
_entity.type
_entity.pdbx_description
1 polymer ?
#
loop_
_entity_poly.entity_id
_entity_poly.type
_entity_poly.pdbx_seq_one_letter_code
_entity_poly.pdbx_strand_id
1 'polypeptide(L)'
;SEFEVDWEGPDNPRDYITIVPADAPEDAYESYQRTSRGTPLSLTAPDALGSYEVRYVVQQSKRVLASQPVTLTPVSAHVKAPEEIPAGSEFEVDWEGPDNPRDYITIVPADAPEDAYESYQRTSRGSPLSLTAPDALGSYEVRYVVQQSRRVLASQPVTLTPVTASLMISEPIVPGGEFEVKWQGPDNPRDYITIVPAGAPEDAYESYQRTNRGSPLTLAAPEAPGDYEVRYVIQQSRRVLASEPVSVGAGEVSLNVEGSAEAGGVVNVAWQGPGRYEDFIQIVAADAPDDAEAIREARASQGSPLQMFAPASAGEYELRYRASDSGEILGRQQFQVK
;
A
#
# COMPACT_ATOMS: atom_id res chain seq x y z
N SER A 1 35.07 -6.78 7.64
CA SER A 1 35.39 -7.91 6.72
C SER A 1 36.13 -9.03 7.47
N GLU A 2 36.04 -10.28 7.02
CA GLU A 2 36.79 -11.41 7.59
C GLU A 2 38.06 -11.73 6.78
N PHE A 3 39.10 -12.24 7.43
CA PHE A 3 40.33 -12.70 6.79
C PHE A 3 40.89 -13.94 7.52
N GLU A 4 41.58 -14.81 6.79
CA GLU A 4 42.19 -16.02 7.33
C GLU A 4 43.59 -15.73 7.88
N VAL A 5 43.90 -16.33 9.03
CA VAL A 5 45.20 -16.29 9.68
C VAL A 5 45.69 -17.71 9.90
N ASP A 6 46.72 -18.08 9.15
CA ASP A 6 47.52 -19.26 9.44
C ASP A 6 48.42 -19.00 10.64
N TRP A 7 48.51 -19.99 11.51
CA TRP A 7 49.34 -19.89 12.70
C TRP A 7 49.95 -21.22 13.08
N GLU A 8 51.12 -21.12 13.69
CA GLU A 8 51.79 -22.24 14.35
C GLU A 8 52.02 -21.82 15.80
N GLY A 9 51.63 -22.64 16.75
CA GLY A 9 51.78 -22.28 18.14
C GLY A 9 51.42 -23.41 19.09
N PRO A 10 51.81 -23.31 20.37
CA PRO A 10 51.69 -24.41 21.33
C PRO A 10 50.24 -24.90 21.54
N ASP A 11 49.25 -24.13 21.10
CA ASP A 11 47.80 -24.40 21.22
C ASP A 11 47.43 -24.76 22.67
N ASN A 12 47.99 -24.02 23.62
CA ASN A 12 47.65 -24.27 25.01
C ASN A 12 46.16 -23.96 25.22
N PRO A 13 45.52 -24.57 26.22
CA PRO A 13 44.13 -24.30 26.51
C PRO A 13 43.86 -22.80 26.65
N ARG A 14 42.98 -22.30 25.77
CA ARG A 14 42.49 -20.92 25.70
C ARG A 14 43.42 -19.90 25.03
N ASP A 15 44.55 -20.32 24.47
CA ASP A 15 45.34 -19.44 23.61
C ASP A 15 44.46 -18.88 22.48
N TYR A 16 44.81 -17.68 22.02
CA TYR A 16 43.97 -16.95 21.06
C TYR A 16 44.80 -16.09 20.13
N ILE A 17 44.23 -15.82 18.96
CA ILE A 17 44.72 -14.83 18.00
C ILE A 17 43.79 -13.64 18.04
N THR A 18 44.34 -12.44 18.12
CA THR A 18 43.59 -11.18 18.11
C THR A 18 44.19 -10.17 17.13
N ILE A 19 43.37 -9.27 16.59
CA ILE A 19 43.82 -8.09 15.85
C ILE A 19 43.56 -6.85 16.71
N VAL A 20 44.57 -5.98 16.85
CA VAL A 20 44.53 -4.76 17.66
C VAL A 20 45.32 -3.62 16.99
N PRO A 21 45.06 -2.34 17.32
CA PRO A 21 45.87 -1.22 16.84
C PRO A 21 47.36 -1.44 17.10
N ALA A 22 48.23 -0.99 16.19
CA ALA A 22 49.67 -1.27 16.28
C ALA A 22 50.35 -0.66 17.52
N ASP A 23 49.76 0.37 18.12
CA ASP A 23 50.20 1.02 19.36
C ASP A 23 49.49 0.48 20.63
N ALA A 24 48.64 -0.54 20.49
CA ALA A 24 47.90 -1.11 21.62
C ALA A 24 48.83 -1.83 22.61
N PRO A 25 48.56 -1.74 23.93
CA PRO A 25 49.31 -2.48 24.96
C PRO A 25 49.40 -3.98 24.67
N GLU A 26 50.43 -4.66 25.19
CA GLU A 26 50.68 -6.08 24.89
C GLU A 26 49.51 -7.01 25.25
N ASP A 27 48.79 -6.72 26.34
CA ASP A 27 47.66 -7.50 26.82
C ASP A 27 46.30 -7.07 26.23
N ALA A 28 46.29 -6.10 25.31
CA ALA A 28 45.10 -5.68 24.61
C ALA A 28 44.55 -6.79 23.70
N TYR A 29 43.23 -6.85 23.61
CA TYR A 29 42.52 -7.68 22.65
C TYR A 29 41.28 -6.94 22.16
N GLU A 30 40.94 -7.14 20.89
CA GLU A 30 39.67 -6.67 20.31
C GLU A 30 38.95 -7.86 19.68
N SER A 31 38.92 -7.94 18.35
CA SER A 31 38.46 -9.11 17.62
C SER A 31 39.45 -10.25 17.83
N TYR A 32 38.98 -11.39 18.35
CA TYR A 32 39.82 -12.54 18.64
C TYR A 32 39.11 -13.87 18.39
N GLN A 33 39.91 -14.89 18.10
CA GLN A 33 39.48 -16.29 17.99
C GLN A 33 40.42 -17.20 18.78
N ARG A 34 39.86 -18.27 19.35
CA ARG A 34 40.66 -19.26 20.09
C ARG A 34 41.39 -20.19 19.12
N THR A 35 42.66 -20.47 19.41
CA THR A 35 43.51 -21.39 18.64
C THR A 35 42.93 -22.80 18.61
N SER A 36 42.15 -23.19 19.63
CA SER A 36 41.43 -24.47 19.67
C SER A 36 40.44 -24.71 18.52
N ARG A 37 40.15 -23.69 17.69
CA ARG A 37 39.33 -23.83 16.47
C ARG A 37 40.15 -24.34 15.27
N GLY A 38 41.47 -24.52 15.41
CA GLY A 38 42.37 -24.99 14.36
C GLY A 38 43.04 -23.87 13.57
N THR A 39 43.83 -24.26 12.56
CA THR A 39 44.46 -23.36 11.59
C THR A 39 43.96 -23.72 10.17
N PRO A 40 43.62 -22.73 9.32
CA PRO A 40 43.59 -21.29 9.59
C PRO A 40 42.44 -20.86 10.53
N LEU A 41 42.56 -19.68 11.13
CA LEU A 41 41.48 -18.99 11.86
C LEU A 41 40.89 -17.86 11.03
N SER A 42 39.56 -17.75 10.97
CA SER A 42 38.88 -16.56 10.42
C SER A 42 38.76 -15.47 11.49
N LEU A 43 39.46 -14.34 11.33
CA LEU A 43 39.33 -13.14 12.16
C LEU A 43 38.55 -12.05 11.44
N THR A 44 37.73 -11.31 12.19
CA THR A 44 37.08 -10.10 11.69
C THR A 44 38.01 -8.91 11.84
N ALA A 45 38.31 -8.22 10.74
CA ALA A 45 39.03 -6.95 10.74
C ALA A 45 38.18 -5.84 11.39
N PRO A 46 38.77 -4.98 12.23
CA PRO A 46 38.16 -3.75 12.69
C PRO A 46 37.78 -2.82 11.53
N ASP A 47 36.81 -1.94 11.76
CA ASP A 47 36.34 -0.99 10.73
C ASP A 47 37.21 0.27 10.64
N ALA A 48 37.93 0.61 11.72
CA ALA A 48 38.82 1.76 11.73
C ALA A 48 40.09 1.46 10.93
N LEU A 49 40.40 2.33 9.96
CA LEU A 49 41.56 2.19 9.08
C LEU A 49 42.88 2.47 9.81
N GLY A 50 43.99 1.98 9.27
CA GLY A 50 45.33 2.29 9.78
C GLY A 50 46.18 1.05 10.07
N SER A 51 47.20 1.23 10.91
CA SER A 51 48.15 0.18 11.26
C SER A 51 47.64 -0.64 12.44
N TYR A 52 47.60 -1.96 12.25
CA TYR A 52 47.19 -2.96 13.23
C TYR A 52 48.25 -4.05 13.33
N GLU A 53 48.13 -4.88 14.34
CA GLU A 53 48.90 -6.11 14.48
C GLU A 53 47.97 -7.28 14.78
N VAL A 54 48.19 -8.39 14.09
CA VAL A 54 47.63 -9.69 14.45
C VAL A 54 48.58 -10.37 15.42
N ARG A 55 48.09 -10.75 16.60
CA ARG A 55 48.90 -11.27 17.72
C ARG A 55 48.44 -12.66 18.12
N TYR A 56 49.37 -13.61 18.23
CA TYR A 56 49.17 -14.85 18.97
C TYR A 56 49.46 -14.60 20.45
N VAL A 57 48.48 -14.84 21.31
CA VAL A 57 48.59 -14.58 22.76
C VAL A 57 48.43 -15.87 23.55
N VAL A 58 49.42 -16.16 24.41
CA VAL A 58 49.31 -17.26 25.38
C VAL A 58 48.45 -16.79 26.55
N GLN A 59 47.28 -17.40 26.71
CA GLN A 59 46.28 -16.91 27.64
C GLN A 59 46.73 -16.97 29.11
N GLN A 60 47.55 -17.96 29.47
CA GLN A 60 48.00 -18.18 30.84
C GLN A 60 48.94 -17.07 31.34
N SER A 61 49.81 -16.57 30.46
CA SER A 61 50.80 -15.54 30.78
C SER A 61 50.43 -14.16 30.25
N LYS A 62 49.39 -14.07 29.40
CA LYS A 62 49.02 -12.87 28.62
C LYS A 62 50.14 -12.33 27.73
N ARG A 63 51.11 -13.18 27.37
CA ARG A 63 52.26 -12.79 26.56
C ARG A 63 51.95 -12.97 25.08
N VAL A 64 52.38 -12.00 24.27
CA VAL A 64 52.38 -12.12 22.80
C VAL A 64 53.56 -13.00 22.38
N LEU A 65 53.29 -14.15 21.74
CA LEU A 65 54.34 -15.03 21.23
C LEU A 65 54.80 -14.66 19.83
N ALA A 66 53.87 -14.19 19.01
CA ALA A 66 54.13 -13.74 17.64
C ALA A 66 53.19 -12.58 17.33
N SER A 67 53.69 -11.63 16.55
CA SER A 67 52.90 -10.54 15.99
C SER A 67 53.22 -10.37 14.52
N GLN A 68 52.21 -10.03 13.73
CA GLN A 68 52.33 -9.71 12.32
C GLN A 68 51.67 -8.35 12.06
N PRO A 69 52.41 -7.33 11.59
CA PRO A 69 51.81 -6.05 11.23
C PRO A 69 50.89 -6.23 10.01
N VAL A 70 49.74 -5.57 10.07
CA VAL A 70 48.76 -5.48 8.98
C VAL A 70 48.28 -4.04 8.85
N THR A 71 47.95 -3.62 7.63
CA THR A 71 47.41 -2.28 7.38
C THR A 71 46.01 -2.42 6.83
N LEU A 72 45.03 -1.86 7.54
CA LEU A 72 43.65 -1.81 7.09
C LEU A 72 43.49 -0.60 6.17
N THR A 73 43.26 -0.88 4.88
CA THR A 73 43.07 0.12 3.84
C THR A 73 41.60 0.47 3.66
N PRO A 74 41.27 1.69 3.16
CA PRO A 74 39.89 2.05 2.88
C PRO A 74 39.22 1.04 1.93
N VAL A 75 38.06 0.54 2.32
CA VAL A 75 37.13 -0.11 1.38
C VAL A 75 36.19 0.96 0.81
N SER A 76 35.99 0.93 -0.49
CA SER A 76 35.04 1.81 -1.19
C SER A 76 33.74 1.07 -1.46
N ALA A 77 32.64 1.82 -1.46
CA ALA A 77 31.35 1.36 -1.97
C ALA A 77 30.85 2.34 -3.02
N HIS A 78 29.88 1.90 -3.82
CA HIS A 78 29.13 2.70 -4.77
C HIS A 78 27.66 2.33 -4.67
N VAL A 79 26.78 3.33 -4.81
CA VAL A 79 25.33 3.14 -4.93
C VAL A 79 24.84 3.99 -6.09
N LYS A 80 23.92 3.42 -6.86
CA LYS A 80 23.30 4.05 -8.01
C LYS A 80 21.80 3.76 -8.04
N ALA A 81 21.02 4.80 -7.81
CA ALA A 81 19.57 4.87 -7.84
C ALA A 81 19.12 5.92 -8.87
N PRO A 82 17.85 5.90 -9.30
CA PRO A 82 17.25 6.99 -10.07
C PRO A 82 17.35 8.32 -9.31
N GLU A 83 17.65 9.42 -10.02
CA GLU A 83 17.74 10.76 -9.43
C GLU A 83 16.38 11.27 -8.94
N GLU A 84 15.31 10.91 -9.66
CA GLU A 84 13.92 11.23 -9.33
C GLU A 84 13.13 9.93 -9.12
N ILE A 85 12.47 9.82 -7.98
CA ILE A 85 11.70 8.63 -7.59
C ILE A 85 10.29 9.07 -7.18
N PRO A 86 9.21 8.52 -7.76
CA PRO A 86 7.86 8.80 -7.29
C PRO A 86 7.68 8.42 -5.81
N ALA A 87 7.09 9.32 -5.03
CA ALA A 87 6.91 9.09 -3.61
C ALA A 87 6.06 7.83 -3.34
N GLY A 88 6.54 6.96 -2.43
CA GLY A 88 5.91 5.69 -2.08
C GLY A 88 6.18 4.52 -3.05
N SER A 89 6.82 4.76 -4.21
CA SER A 89 7.01 3.72 -5.23
C SER A 89 8.16 2.78 -4.90
N GLU A 90 8.18 1.60 -5.52
CA GLU A 90 9.38 0.76 -5.55
C GLU A 90 10.38 1.30 -6.59
N PHE A 91 11.67 1.16 -6.30
CA PHE A 91 12.75 1.53 -7.22
C PHE A 91 13.95 0.60 -7.02
N GLU A 92 14.74 0.43 -8.09
CA GLU A 92 15.94 -0.39 -8.07
C GLU A 92 17.18 0.44 -7.72
N VAL A 93 18.09 -0.19 -6.98
CA VAL A 93 19.40 0.36 -6.61
C VAL A 93 20.48 -0.62 -6.97
N ASP A 94 21.35 -0.23 -7.89
CA ASP A 94 22.62 -0.90 -8.14
C ASP A 94 23.62 -0.50 -7.04
N TRP A 95 24.42 -1.46 -6.59
CA TRP A 95 25.46 -1.17 -5.61
C TRP A 95 26.69 -2.06 -5.79
N GLU A 96 27.83 -1.53 -5.39
CA GLU A 96 29.09 -2.25 -5.24
C GLU A 96 29.67 -1.93 -3.86
N GLY A 97 30.35 -2.88 -3.23
CA GLY A 97 30.91 -2.67 -1.91
C GLY A 97 31.41 -3.95 -1.27
N PRO A 98 31.79 -3.89 0.02
CA PRO A 98 32.41 -5.02 0.71
C PRO A 98 31.47 -6.21 0.98
N ASP A 99 30.15 -6.02 0.90
CA ASP A 99 29.11 -7.02 1.21
C ASP A 99 29.39 -7.80 2.51
N ASN A 100 29.78 -7.08 3.57
CA ASN A 100 30.02 -7.75 4.84
C ASN A 100 28.70 -8.31 5.36
N PRO A 101 28.74 -9.35 6.21
CA PRO A 101 27.54 -9.91 6.80
C PRO A 101 26.69 -8.80 7.44
N ARG A 102 25.46 -8.68 6.92
CA ARG A 102 24.42 -7.74 7.38
C ARG A 102 24.56 -6.29 6.92
N ASP A 103 25.55 -5.95 6.10
CA ASP A 103 25.57 -4.66 5.40
C ASP A 103 24.25 -4.45 4.65
N TYR A 104 23.87 -3.19 4.48
CA TYR A 104 22.56 -2.85 3.94
C TYR A 104 22.57 -1.55 3.14
N ILE A 105 21.63 -1.48 2.20
CA ILE A 105 21.28 -0.27 1.48
C ILE A 105 20.00 0.30 2.09
N THR A 106 19.94 1.59 2.35
CA THR A 106 18.73 2.27 2.87
C THR A 106 18.48 3.60 2.16
N ILE A 107 17.23 4.05 2.12
CA ILE A 107 16.85 5.42 1.75
C ILE A 107 16.39 6.16 3.00
N VAL A 108 16.89 7.39 3.21
CA VAL A 108 16.59 8.24 4.38
C VAL A 108 16.61 9.72 3.98
N PRO A 109 16.00 10.62 4.77
CA PRO A 109 16.13 12.06 4.56
C PRO A 109 17.60 12.50 4.50
N ALA A 110 17.91 13.48 3.65
CA ALA A 110 19.29 13.90 3.41
C ALA A 110 20.01 14.49 4.65
N ASP A 111 19.25 14.94 5.65
CA ASP A 111 19.74 15.47 6.93
C ASP A 111 19.69 14.43 8.08
N ALA A 112 19.30 13.19 7.79
CA ALA A 112 19.20 12.15 8.80
C ALA A 112 20.59 11.80 9.39
N PRO A 113 20.69 11.44 10.69
CA PRO A 113 21.93 10.94 11.29
C PRO A 113 22.52 9.78 10.51
N GLU A 114 23.85 9.60 10.56
CA GLU A 114 24.56 8.58 9.75
C GLU A 114 24.02 7.15 9.95
N ASP A 115 23.62 6.81 11.18
CA ASP A 115 23.11 5.49 11.54
C ASP A 115 21.59 5.33 11.39
N ALA A 116 20.90 6.35 10.87
CA ALA A 116 19.47 6.28 10.57
C ALA A 116 19.19 5.31 9.42
N TYR A 117 18.06 4.63 9.51
CA TYR A 117 17.53 3.78 8.46
C TYR A 117 16.00 3.89 8.43
N GLU A 118 15.43 3.78 7.23
CA GLU A 118 13.99 3.65 7.03
C GLU A 118 13.71 2.39 6.21
N SER A 119 13.36 2.55 4.93
CA SER A 119 13.30 1.45 3.99
C SER A 119 14.72 0.98 3.70
N TYR A 120 14.99 -0.31 3.91
CA TYR A 120 16.31 -0.88 3.71
C TYR A 120 16.27 -2.33 3.24
N GLN A 121 17.34 -2.77 2.58
CA GLN A 121 17.56 -4.15 2.16
C GLN A 121 18.99 -4.56 2.44
N ARG A 122 19.19 -5.84 2.80
CA ARG A 122 20.54 -6.39 3.02
C ARG A 122 21.26 -6.59 1.69
N THR A 123 22.54 -6.22 1.65
CA THR A 123 23.41 -6.41 0.48
C THR A 123 23.53 -7.89 0.10
N SER A 124 23.41 -8.81 1.07
CA SER A 124 23.41 -10.26 0.83
C SER A 124 22.28 -10.77 -0.09
N ARG A 125 21.32 -9.92 -0.49
CA ARG A 125 20.28 -10.22 -1.50
C ARG A 125 20.75 -9.99 -2.94
N GLY A 126 21.97 -9.50 -3.14
CA GLY A 126 22.57 -9.21 -4.45
C GLY A 126 22.38 -7.77 -4.91
N SER A 127 22.88 -7.46 -6.10
CA SER A 127 22.68 -6.20 -6.82
C SER A 127 22.05 -6.49 -8.19
N PRO A 128 21.01 -5.75 -8.61
CA PRO A 128 20.37 -4.64 -7.89
C PRO A 128 19.47 -5.08 -6.72
N LEU A 129 19.13 -4.13 -5.84
CA LEU A 129 18.14 -4.27 -4.78
C LEU A 129 16.89 -3.46 -5.10
N SER A 130 15.70 -3.98 -4.75
CA SER A 130 14.45 -3.22 -4.77
C SER A 130 14.14 -2.63 -3.38
N LEU A 131 14.02 -1.30 -3.31
CA LEU A 131 13.61 -0.54 -2.13
C LEU A 131 12.29 0.18 -2.39
N THR A 132 11.53 0.42 -1.33
CA THR A 132 10.34 1.29 -1.36
C THR A 132 10.73 2.69 -0.93
N ALA A 133 10.43 3.71 -1.74
CA ALA A 133 10.62 5.10 -1.38
C ALA A 133 9.64 5.53 -0.28
N PRO A 134 10.04 6.43 0.63
CA PRO A 134 9.10 7.14 1.50
C PRO A 134 8.03 7.90 0.70
N ASP A 135 6.88 8.19 1.31
CA ASP A 135 5.80 8.94 0.66
C ASP A 135 5.73 10.42 1.07
N ALA A 136 6.55 10.82 2.05
CA ALA A 136 6.81 12.20 2.42
C ALA A 136 7.81 12.82 1.43
N LEU A 137 7.44 13.95 0.82
CA LEU A 137 8.30 14.66 -0.11
C LEU A 137 9.48 15.31 0.60
N GLY A 138 10.60 15.45 -0.11
CA GLY A 138 11.81 16.06 0.42
C GLY A 138 13.06 15.61 -0.34
N SER A 139 14.21 16.09 0.13
CA SER A 139 15.52 15.60 -0.30
C SER A 139 15.89 14.36 0.51
N TYR A 140 16.20 13.28 -0.19
CA TYR A 140 16.61 12.01 0.39
C TYR A 140 17.98 11.62 -0.13
N GLU A 141 18.56 10.61 0.48
CA GLU A 141 19.72 9.92 -0.08
C GLU A 141 19.61 8.42 0.12
N VAL A 142 20.17 7.68 -0.83
CA VAL A 142 20.36 6.23 -0.75
C VAL A 142 21.77 5.98 -0.22
N ARG A 143 21.90 5.18 0.84
CA ARG A 143 23.15 4.93 1.57
C ARG A 143 23.54 3.47 1.53
N TYR A 144 24.81 3.17 1.28
CA TYR A 144 25.44 1.91 1.66
C TYR A 144 25.96 2.03 3.09
N VAL A 145 25.45 1.19 4.00
CA VAL A 145 25.82 1.21 5.41
C VAL A 145 26.51 -0.09 5.81
N VAL A 146 27.69 0.04 6.41
CA VAL A 146 28.40 -1.09 7.03
C VAL A 146 27.78 -1.35 8.40
N GLN A 147 27.24 -2.55 8.59
CA GLN A 147 26.47 -2.85 9.80
C GLN A 147 27.34 -2.88 11.06
N GLN A 148 28.61 -3.26 10.94
CA GLN A 148 29.55 -3.43 12.05
C GLN A 148 29.82 -2.11 12.80
N SER A 149 30.04 -1.01 12.07
CA SER A 149 30.28 0.34 12.62
C SER A 149 29.10 1.29 12.49
N ARG A 150 28.06 0.92 11.73
CA ARG A 150 26.96 1.81 11.32
C ARG A 150 27.41 3.02 10.49
N ARG A 151 28.56 2.90 9.84
CA ARG A 151 29.14 3.95 9.01
C ARG A 151 28.57 3.89 7.59
N VAL A 152 28.34 5.05 6.99
CA VAL A 152 27.99 5.18 5.57
C VAL A 152 29.27 5.12 4.72
N LEU A 153 29.37 4.15 3.82
CA LEU A 153 30.51 4.03 2.88
C LEU A 153 30.29 4.76 1.57
N ALA A 154 29.04 4.85 1.13
CA ALA A 154 28.64 5.57 -0.07
C ALA A 154 27.24 6.12 0.13
N SER A 155 26.97 7.29 -0.44
CA SER A 155 25.62 7.80 -0.57
C SER A 155 25.40 8.47 -1.92
N GLN A 156 24.15 8.49 -2.35
CA GLN A 156 23.71 9.22 -3.53
C GLN A 156 22.44 10.03 -3.19
N PRO A 157 22.43 11.34 -3.47
CA PRO A 157 21.23 12.15 -3.29
C PRO A 157 20.16 11.77 -4.32
N VAL A 158 18.90 11.76 -3.88
CA VAL A 158 17.71 11.50 -4.71
C VAL A 158 16.59 12.46 -4.31
N THR A 159 15.70 12.76 -5.26
CA THR A 159 14.52 13.62 -5.03
C THR A 159 13.25 12.81 -5.16
N LEU A 160 12.40 12.88 -4.15
CA LEU A 160 11.07 12.24 -4.22
C LEU A 160 10.09 13.18 -4.91
N THR A 161 9.46 12.69 -5.98
CA THR A 161 8.51 13.47 -6.77
C THR A 161 7.07 13.27 -6.28
N PRO A 162 6.24 14.32 -6.32
CA PRO A 162 4.84 14.23 -5.91
C PRO A 162 4.07 13.27 -6.84
N VAL A 163 3.17 12.50 -6.23
CA VAL A 163 2.22 11.63 -6.90
C VAL A 163 0.80 12.14 -6.73
N THR A 164 -0.06 11.90 -7.72
CA THR A 164 -1.47 12.27 -7.69
C THR A 164 -2.34 11.05 -8.02
N ALA A 165 -3.61 11.10 -7.62
CA ALA A 165 -4.60 10.12 -8.00
C ALA A 165 -5.87 10.81 -8.51
N SER A 166 -6.69 10.09 -9.26
CA SER A 166 -8.02 10.51 -9.67
C SER A 166 -8.99 9.33 -9.60
N LEU A 167 -10.25 9.64 -9.30
CA LEU A 167 -11.33 8.67 -9.16
C LEU A 167 -12.47 9.07 -10.10
N MET A 168 -13.12 8.07 -10.68
CA MET A 168 -14.31 8.23 -11.51
C MET A 168 -15.28 7.13 -11.13
N ILE A 169 -16.39 7.53 -10.52
CA ILE A 169 -17.43 6.64 -10.03
C ILE A 169 -18.67 6.81 -10.91
N SER A 170 -19.30 5.69 -11.27
CA SER A 170 -20.57 5.70 -11.98
C SER A 170 -21.71 5.70 -10.97
N GLU A 171 -22.51 6.76 -10.95
CA GLU A 171 -23.75 6.84 -10.17
C GLU A 171 -24.94 6.22 -10.95
N PRO A 172 -26.01 5.77 -10.27
CA PRO A 172 -26.24 5.81 -8.81
C PRO A 172 -25.56 4.66 -8.03
N ILE A 173 -25.18 4.91 -6.77
CA ILE A 173 -24.65 3.87 -5.85
C ILE A 173 -25.77 3.35 -4.95
N VAL A 174 -26.03 2.06 -5.06
CA VAL A 174 -27.15 1.39 -4.41
C VAL A 174 -26.76 0.88 -3.03
N PRO A 175 -27.51 1.14 -1.95
CA PRO A 175 -27.16 0.64 -0.62
C PRO A 175 -27.04 -0.89 -0.59
N GLY A 176 -25.94 -1.40 -0.03
CA GLY A 176 -25.60 -2.83 0.03
C GLY A 176 -25.30 -3.49 -1.33
N GLY A 177 -25.33 -2.72 -2.43
CA GLY A 177 -24.96 -3.18 -3.76
C GLY A 177 -23.45 -3.17 -4.00
N GLU A 178 -23.06 -3.41 -5.25
CA GLU A 178 -21.69 -3.21 -5.73
C GLU A 178 -21.65 -2.08 -6.75
N PHE A 179 -20.55 -1.35 -6.80
CA PHE A 179 -20.32 -0.30 -7.79
C PHE A 179 -18.86 -0.32 -8.28
N GLU A 180 -18.65 0.17 -9.50
CA GLU A 180 -17.33 0.26 -10.11
C GLU A 180 -16.69 1.62 -9.88
N VAL A 181 -15.40 1.60 -9.55
CA VAL A 181 -14.55 2.78 -9.42
C VAL A 181 -13.43 2.67 -10.44
N LYS A 182 -13.46 3.52 -11.46
CA LYS A 182 -12.30 3.75 -12.33
C LYS A 182 -11.36 4.70 -11.61
N TRP A 183 -10.07 4.39 -11.68
CA TRP A 183 -9.06 5.20 -11.00
C TRP A 183 -7.77 5.27 -11.80
N GLN A 184 -7.02 6.35 -11.55
CA GLN A 184 -5.62 6.52 -11.93
C GLN A 184 -4.86 6.94 -10.67
N GLY A 185 -3.61 6.54 -10.55
CA GLY A 185 -2.81 6.84 -9.37
C GLY A 185 -1.46 6.14 -9.41
N PRO A 186 -0.64 6.28 -8.37
CA PRO A 186 0.70 5.70 -8.32
C PRO A 186 0.72 4.16 -8.30
N ASP A 187 -0.35 3.51 -7.82
CA ASP A 187 -0.41 2.06 -7.58
C ASP A 187 0.77 1.55 -6.75
N ASN A 188 1.13 2.33 -5.71
CA ASN A 188 2.23 1.92 -4.84
C ASN A 188 1.86 0.62 -4.12
N PRO A 189 2.86 -0.14 -3.63
CA PRO A 189 2.60 -1.41 -2.97
C PRO A 189 1.55 -1.27 -1.86
N ARG A 190 0.44 -1.99 -2.05
CA ARG A 190 -0.69 -2.10 -1.11
C ARG A 190 -1.58 -0.87 -1.01
N ASP A 191 -1.41 0.14 -1.86
CA ASP A 191 -2.40 1.22 -2.01
C ASP A 191 -3.80 0.64 -2.23
N TYR A 192 -4.80 1.40 -1.78
CA TYR A 192 -6.17 0.92 -1.78
C TYR A 192 -7.17 2.05 -2.00
N ILE A 193 -8.35 1.65 -2.46
CA ILE A 193 -9.51 2.51 -2.59
C ILE A 193 -10.56 2.04 -1.59
N THR A 194 -11.13 2.97 -0.83
CA THR A 194 -12.16 2.69 0.18
C THR A 194 -13.34 3.65 0.03
N ILE A 195 -14.52 3.26 0.50
CA ILE A 195 -15.68 4.14 0.68
C ILE A 195 -15.93 4.32 2.19
N VAL A 196 -16.14 5.55 2.63
CA VAL A 196 -16.37 5.90 4.04
C VAL A 196 -17.41 7.02 4.16
N PRO A 197 -18.08 7.18 5.31
CA PRO A 197 -19.02 8.29 5.52
C PRO A 197 -18.37 9.65 5.27
N ALA A 198 -19.13 10.59 4.72
CA ALA A 198 -18.64 11.94 4.45
C ALA A 198 -18.09 12.59 5.73
N GLY A 199 -16.90 13.20 5.63
CA GLY A 199 -16.22 13.81 6.77
C GLY A 199 -15.61 12.84 7.79
N ALA A 200 -15.55 11.53 7.50
CA ALA A 200 -14.81 10.58 8.34
C ALA A 200 -13.33 10.97 8.48
N PRO A 201 -12.64 10.63 9.58
CA PRO A 201 -11.19 10.86 9.74
C PRO A 201 -10.39 10.36 8.53
N GLU A 202 -9.26 11.00 8.23
CA GLU A 202 -8.46 10.70 7.02
C GLU A 202 -8.02 9.22 6.95
N ASP A 203 -7.71 8.62 8.10
CA ASP A 203 -7.25 7.23 8.21
C ASP A 203 -8.38 6.20 8.35
N ALA A 204 -9.64 6.64 8.29
CA ALA A 204 -10.80 5.75 8.31
C ALA A 204 -10.89 4.92 7.03
N TYR A 205 -11.30 3.67 7.18
CA TYR A 205 -11.61 2.78 6.07
C TYR A 205 -12.78 1.86 6.46
N GLU A 206 -13.57 1.47 5.48
CA GLU A 206 -14.61 0.45 5.63
C GLU A 206 -14.45 -0.63 4.55
N SER A 207 -15.34 -0.67 3.57
CA SER A 207 -15.19 -1.47 2.36
C SER A 207 -14.02 -0.91 1.55
N TYR A 208 -13.05 -1.76 1.21
CA TYR A 208 -11.88 -1.35 0.44
C TYR A 208 -11.39 -2.45 -0.52
N GLN A 209 -10.69 -2.03 -1.56
CA GLN A 209 -9.99 -2.91 -2.50
C GLN A 209 -8.59 -2.38 -2.79
N ARG A 210 -7.64 -3.30 -2.98
CA ARG A 210 -6.26 -2.93 -3.35
C ARG A 210 -6.16 -2.54 -4.82
N THR A 211 -5.39 -1.49 -5.10
CA THR A 211 -5.20 -0.94 -6.44
C THR A 211 -4.50 -1.92 -7.38
N ASN A 212 -3.64 -2.81 -6.85
CA ASN A 212 -2.98 -3.86 -7.64
C ASN A 212 -3.92 -4.89 -8.30
N ARG A 213 -5.23 -4.83 -8.03
CA ARG A 213 -6.26 -5.62 -8.73
C ARG A 213 -6.67 -5.01 -10.08
N GLY A 214 -6.16 -3.83 -10.42
CA GLY A 214 -6.42 -3.13 -11.67
C GLY A 214 -7.49 -2.05 -11.56
N SER A 215 -7.78 -1.42 -12.70
CA SER A 215 -8.80 -0.38 -12.86
C SER A 215 -9.73 -0.79 -14.01
N PRO A 216 -11.05 -0.87 -13.81
CA PRO A 216 -11.79 -0.49 -12.60
C PRO A 216 -11.67 -1.47 -11.42
N LEU A 217 -12.01 -1.00 -10.20
CA LEU A 217 -12.25 -1.83 -9.02
C LEU A 217 -13.74 -1.92 -8.71
N THR A 218 -14.19 -3.08 -8.24
CA THR A 218 -15.55 -3.29 -7.71
C THR A 218 -15.55 -3.17 -6.20
N LEU A 219 -16.26 -2.19 -5.65
CA LEU A 219 -16.44 -1.96 -4.21
C LEU A 219 -17.87 -2.31 -3.80
N ALA A 220 -18.03 -2.83 -2.58
CA ALA A 220 -19.33 -2.95 -1.94
C ALA A 220 -19.75 -1.58 -1.38
N ALA A 221 -20.97 -1.17 -1.71
CA ALA A 221 -21.60 0.02 -1.16
C ALA A 221 -22.03 -0.22 0.30
N PRO A 222 -21.92 0.79 1.17
CA PRO A 222 -22.49 0.77 2.51
C PRO A 222 -24.00 0.44 2.51
N GLU A 223 -24.49 -0.23 3.54
CA GLU A 223 -25.92 -0.56 3.67
C GLU A 223 -26.78 0.66 4.02
N ALA A 224 -26.23 1.62 4.76
CA ALA A 224 -26.95 2.81 5.16
C ALA A 224 -26.92 3.85 4.03
N PRO A 225 -28.06 4.39 3.57
CA PRO A 225 -28.06 5.50 2.63
C PRO A 225 -27.51 6.77 3.28
N GLY A 226 -26.93 7.67 2.47
CA GLY A 226 -26.36 8.93 2.92
C GLY A 226 -25.24 9.44 2.03
N ASP A 227 -24.52 10.45 2.52
CA ASP A 227 -23.35 11.02 1.85
C ASP A 227 -22.08 10.31 2.29
N TYR A 228 -21.26 9.92 1.31
CA TYR A 228 -20.03 9.17 1.47
C TYR A 228 -18.91 9.80 0.63
N GLU A 229 -17.69 9.32 0.85
CA GLU A 229 -16.51 9.68 0.09
C GLU A 229 -15.79 8.40 -0.34
N VAL A 230 -15.49 8.29 -1.62
CA VAL A 230 -14.57 7.26 -2.14
C VAL A 230 -13.17 7.84 -2.15
N ARG A 231 -12.22 7.17 -1.52
CA ARG A 231 -10.86 7.67 -1.27
C ARG A 231 -9.81 6.75 -1.87
N TYR A 232 -8.84 7.32 -2.59
CA TYR A 232 -7.58 6.66 -2.92
C TYR A 232 -6.60 6.93 -1.78
N VAL A 233 -6.07 5.87 -1.16
CA VAL A 233 -5.22 5.98 0.02
C VAL A 233 -3.85 5.33 -0.23
N ILE A 234 -2.79 6.08 0.04
CA ILE A 234 -1.44 5.51 0.09
C ILE A 234 -1.31 4.69 1.37
N GLN A 235 -0.97 3.41 1.26
CA GLN A 235 -0.95 2.52 2.42
C GLN A 235 0.13 2.87 3.45
N GLN A 236 1.26 3.43 3.01
CA GLN A 236 2.43 3.70 3.84
C GLN A 236 2.15 4.73 4.94
N SER A 237 1.66 5.92 4.60
CA SER A 237 1.27 6.96 5.56
C SER A 237 -0.22 7.00 5.91
N ARG A 238 -1.07 6.26 5.20
CA ARG A 238 -2.54 6.41 5.21
C ARG A 238 -3.04 7.77 4.71
N ARG A 239 -2.20 8.51 3.99
CA ARG A 239 -2.59 9.76 3.33
C ARG A 239 -3.59 9.52 2.21
N VAL A 240 -4.63 10.33 2.14
CA VAL A 240 -5.59 10.33 1.03
C VAL A 240 -5.02 11.16 -0.13
N LEU A 241 -4.85 10.55 -1.33
CA LEU A 241 -4.39 11.27 -2.53
C LEU A 241 -5.54 11.86 -3.36
N ALA A 242 -6.69 11.19 -3.34
CA ALA A 242 -7.90 11.62 -4.03
C ALA A 242 -9.11 11.24 -3.18
N SER A 243 -10.11 12.11 -3.16
CA SER A 243 -11.37 11.88 -2.49
C SER A 243 -12.48 12.39 -3.39
N GLU A 244 -13.43 11.53 -3.73
CA GLU A 244 -14.59 11.87 -4.54
C GLU A 244 -15.87 11.72 -3.68
N PRO A 245 -16.66 12.78 -3.51
CA PRO A 245 -17.93 12.69 -2.81
C PRO A 245 -18.93 11.89 -3.65
N VAL A 246 -19.70 11.02 -2.99
CA VAL A 246 -20.74 10.20 -3.62
C VAL A 246 -21.96 10.11 -2.70
N SER A 247 -23.14 9.98 -3.27
CA SER A 247 -24.34 9.66 -2.49
C SER A 247 -24.69 8.18 -2.66
N VAL A 248 -24.77 7.48 -1.53
CA VAL A 248 -25.26 6.09 -1.47
C VAL A 248 -26.73 6.14 -1.16
N GLY A 249 -27.56 5.62 -2.06
CA GLY A 249 -29.00 5.72 -1.94
C GLY A 249 -29.67 5.90 -3.30
N ALA A 250 -30.97 6.09 -3.26
CA ALA A 250 -31.67 6.58 -4.42
C ALA A 250 -31.18 8.00 -4.71
N GLY A 251 -30.45 8.19 -5.82
CA GLY A 251 -30.55 9.48 -6.51
C GLY A 251 -32.03 9.81 -6.78
N GLU A 252 -32.37 11.03 -7.19
CA GLU A 252 -33.76 11.39 -7.48
C GLU A 252 -34.45 10.30 -8.32
N VAL A 253 -35.46 9.64 -7.74
CA VAL A 253 -36.16 8.59 -8.45
C VAL A 253 -37.06 9.23 -9.48
N SER A 254 -36.83 8.90 -10.74
CA SER A 254 -37.69 9.33 -11.84
C SER A 254 -38.45 8.14 -12.40
N LEU A 255 -39.71 8.41 -12.77
CA LEU A 255 -40.62 7.48 -13.40
C LEU A 255 -41.24 8.20 -14.58
N ASN A 256 -41.26 7.56 -15.75
CA ASN A 256 -41.88 8.12 -16.94
C ASN A 256 -42.56 7.01 -17.75
N VAL A 257 -43.80 7.24 -18.14
CA VAL A 257 -44.50 6.40 -19.12
C VAL A 257 -44.11 6.88 -20.52
N GLU A 258 -43.53 5.99 -21.32
CA GLU A 258 -43.23 6.28 -22.72
C GLU A 258 -44.48 6.05 -23.58
N GLY A 259 -44.91 7.08 -24.31
CA GLY A 259 -46.04 7.00 -25.23
C GLY A 259 -47.41 7.15 -24.54
N SER A 260 -48.46 6.60 -25.15
CA SER A 260 -49.81 6.56 -24.56
C SER A 260 -50.15 5.16 -24.04
N ALA A 261 -50.65 5.10 -22.81
CA ALA A 261 -51.19 3.86 -22.24
C ALA A 261 -52.65 3.67 -22.66
N GLU A 262 -52.96 2.56 -23.33
CA GLU A 262 -54.32 2.13 -23.66
C GLU A 262 -54.80 1.10 -22.64
N ALA A 263 -56.08 1.09 -22.30
CA ALA A 263 -56.65 0.14 -21.35
C ALA A 263 -56.32 -1.33 -21.72
N GLY A 264 -55.66 -2.04 -20.80
CA GLY A 264 -55.18 -3.43 -20.98
C GLY A 264 -54.01 -3.60 -21.95
N GLY A 265 -53.48 -2.52 -22.54
CA GLY A 265 -52.32 -2.50 -23.42
C GLY A 265 -50.99 -2.65 -22.66
N VAL A 266 -49.87 -2.51 -23.38
CA VAL A 266 -48.53 -2.49 -22.79
C VAL A 266 -48.09 -1.05 -22.55
N VAL A 267 -47.52 -0.79 -21.38
CA VAL A 267 -46.91 0.47 -20.96
C VAL A 267 -45.40 0.23 -20.84
N ASN A 268 -44.60 1.06 -21.48
CA ASN A 268 -43.15 1.08 -21.26
C ASN A 268 -42.84 2.15 -20.21
N VAL A 269 -42.23 1.74 -19.11
CA VAL A 269 -41.92 2.60 -17.97
C VAL A 269 -40.41 2.79 -17.92
N ALA A 270 -39.94 3.96 -18.35
CA ALA A 270 -38.58 4.39 -18.09
C ALA A 270 -38.47 4.82 -16.64
N TRP A 271 -37.48 4.31 -15.93
CA TRP A 271 -37.25 4.64 -14.53
C TRP A 271 -35.77 4.79 -14.21
N GLN A 272 -35.47 5.61 -13.22
CA GLN A 272 -34.16 5.73 -12.57
C GLN A 272 -34.37 5.67 -11.06
N GLY A 273 -33.51 4.94 -10.35
CA GLY A 273 -33.61 4.73 -8.91
C GLY A 273 -32.63 3.64 -8.45
N PRO A 274 -32.73 3.16 -7.20
CA PRO A 274 -31.79 2.19 -6.63
C PRO A 274 -31.66 0.88 -7.39
N GLY A 275 -32.70 0.45 -8.10
CA GLY A 275 -32.65 -0.75 -8.94
C GLY A 275 -32.27 -2.04 -8.22
N ARG A 276 -32.50 -2.17 -6.90
CA ARG A 276 -32.15 -3.41 -6.18
C ARG A 276 -32.91 -4.59 -6.77
N TYR A 277 -32.34 -5.79 -6.65
CA TYR A 277 -32.88 -6.99 -7.28
C TYR A 277 -34.37 -7.22 -6.96
N GLU A 278 -34.76 -6.87 -5.74
CA GLU A 278 -36.10 -7.04 -5.19
C GLU A 278 -36.96 -5.77 -5.23
N ASP A 279 -36.46 -4.62 -5.71
CA ASP A 279 -37.26 -3.37 -5.80
C ASP A 279 -38.39 -3.52 -6.85
N PHE A 280 -39.49 -2.78 -6.66
CA PHE A 280 -40.68 -2.88 -7.50
C PHE A 280 -41.05 -1.57 -8.18
N ILE A 281 -41.50 -1.66 -9.43
CA ILE A 281 -42.30 -0.63 -10.10
C ILE A 281 -43.76 -1.07 -10.04
N GLN A 282 -44.61 -0.24 -9.44
CA GLN A 282 -46.02 -0.56 -9.22
C GLN A 282 -46.93 0.43 -9.96
N ILE A 283 -48.07 -0.05 -10.46
CA ILE A 283 -49.19 0.76 -10.93
C ILE A 283 -50.30 0.62 -9.89
N VAL A 284 -50.76 1.75 -9.36
CA VAL A 284 -51.89 1.85 -8.43
C VAL A 284 -52.95 2.82 -8.98
N ALA A 285 -54.15 2.79 -8.40
CA ALA A 285 -55.14 3.83 -8.67
C ALA A 285 -54.60 5.21 -8.28
N ALA A 286 -54.99 6.26 -9.01
CA ALA A 286 -54.62 7.62 -8.64
C ALA A 286 -55.06 7.93 -7.19
N ASP A 287 -54.21 8.67 -6.47
CA ASP A 287 -54.40 9.09 -5.09
C ASP A 287 -54.62 7.96 -4.06
N ALA A 288 -54.26 6.71 -4.43
CA ALA A 288 -54.32 5.59 -3.49
C ALA A 288 -53.42 5.84 -2.26
N PRO A 289 -53.76 5.34 -1.07
CA PRO A 289 -52.86 5.43 0.08
C PRO A 289 -51.57 4.63 -0.16
N ASP A 290 -50.52 4.94 0.59
CA ASP A 290 -49.17 4.38 0.37
C ASP A 290 -49.11 2.86 0.56
N ASP A 291 -50.01 2.30 1.37
CA ASP A 291 -50.15 0.87 1.65
C ASP A 291 -51.11 0.14 0.68
N ALA A 292 -51.67 0.83 -0.31
CA ALA A 292 -52.55 0.23 -1.30
C ALA A 292 -51.88 -0.92 -2.07
N GLU A 293 -52.65 -1.98 -2.31
CA GLU A 293 -52.22 -3.10 -3.15
C GLU A 293 -52.02 -2.63 -4.60
N ALA A 294 -50.93 -3.08 -5.23
CA ALA A 294 -50.64 -2.74 -6.60
C ALA A 294 -51.62 -3.43 -7.56
N ILE A 295 -52.17 -2.67 -8.51
CA ILE A 295 -52.96 -3.23 -9.62
C ILE A 295 -52.05 -4.09 -10.51
N ARG A 296 -50.82 -3.60 -10.72
CA ARG A 296 -49.75 -4.29 -11.41
C ARG A 296 -48.44 -3.97 -10.72
N GLU A 297 -47.54 -4.93 -10.67
CA GLU A 297 -46.18 -4.71 -10.22
C GLU A 297 -45.21 -5.54 -11.04
N ALA A 298 -44.01 -5.02 -11.19
CA ALA A 298 -42.91 -5.70 -11.84
C ALA A 298 -41.61 -5.33 -11.13
N ARG A 299 -40.63 -6.24 -11.15
CA ARG A 299 -39.34 -6.00 -10.50
C ARG A 299 -38.52 -4.99 -11.30
N ALA A 300 -37.92 -4.02 -10.62
CA ALA A 300 -36.99 -3.08 -11.23
C ALA A 300 -35.82 -3.81 -11.92
N SER A 301 -35.39 -4.95 -11.38
CA SER A 301 -34.33 -5.80 -11.96
C SER A 301 -34.62 -6.35 -13.38
N GLN A 302 -35.84 -6.22 -13.89
CA GLN A 302 -36.17 -6.57 -15.28
C GLN A 302 -35.68 -5.53 -16.30
N GLY A 303 -35.18 -4.38 -15.86
CA GLY A 303 -34.55 -3.36 -16.69
C GLY A 303 -35.34 -2.06 -16.78
N SER A 304 -34.73 -1.07 -17.43
CA SER A 304 -35.31 0.24 -17.75
C SER A 304 -35.03 0.54 -19.23
N PRO A 305 -36.05 0.77 -20.08
CA PRO A 305 -37.48 0.79 -19.73
C PRO A 305 -38.06 -0.61 -19.41
N LEU A 306 -39.04 -0.63 -18.53
CA LEU A 306 -39.76 -1.81 -18.06
C LEU A 306 -41.10 -1.97 -18.77
N GLN A 307 -41.45 -3.17 -19.23
CA GLN A 307 -42.76 -3.43 -19.85
C GLN A 307 -43.76 -3.95 -18.82
N MET A 308 -44.89 -3.25 -18.69
CA MET A 308 -45.99 -3.63 -17.81
C MET A 308 -47.33 -3.58 -18.56
N PHE A 309 -48.33 -4.34 -18.14
CA PHE A 309 -49.68 -4.18 -18.67
C PHE A 309 -50.38 -2.99 -18.02
N ALA A 310 -51.05 -2.15 -18.79
CA ALA A 310 -51.92 -1.12 -18.27
C ALA A 310 -53.13 -1.76 -17.53
N PRO A 311 -53.71 -1.06 -16.55
CA PRO A 311 -55.03 -1.37 -16.03
C PRO A 311 -56.09 -1.55 -17.13
N ALA A 312 -57.05 -2.45 -16.92
CA ALA A 312 -58.07 -2.80 -17.92
C ALA A 312 -59.16 -1.72 -18.13
N SER A 313 -59.13 -0.64 -17.35
CA SER A 313 -60.11 0.44 -17.42
C SER A 313 -59.40 1.76 -17.63
N ALA A 314 -59.94 2.60 -18.51
CA ALA A 314 -59.47 3.97 -18.69
C ALA A 314 -59.62 4.77 -17.38
N GLY A 315 -58.68 5.68 -17.13
CA GLY A 315 -58.64 6.47 -15.89
C GLY A 315 -57.25 7.02 -15.57
N GLU A 316 -57.17 7.82 -14.51
CA GLU A 316 -55.90 8.29 -13.94
C GLU A 316 -55.32 7.22 -13.00
N TYR A 317 -54.01 7.00 -13.11
CA TYR A 317 -53.26 6.03 -12.32
C TYR A 317 -51.93 6.65 -11.86
N GLU A 318 -51.28 6.00 -10.91
CA GLU A 318 -49.98 6.42 -10.39
C GLU A 318 -48.96 5.27 -10.53
N LEU A 319 -47.79 5.59 -11.07
CA LEU A 319 -46.59 4.77 -10.96
C LEU A 319 -45.91 5.04 -9.62
N ARG A 320 -45.46 3.98 -8.96
CA ARG A 320 -44.63 4.04 -7.75
C ARG A 320 -43.36 3.25 -7.92
N TYR A 321 -42.25 3.81 -7.49
CA TYR A 321 -41.03 3.06 -7.23
C TYR A 321 -41.02 2.65 -5.77
N ARG A 322 -41.02 1.36 -5.48
CA ARG A 322 -41.06 0.84 -4.11
C ARG A 322 -39.76 0.12 -3.75
N ALA A 323 -39.12 0.62 -2.71
CA ALA A 323 -37.94 0.05 -2.09
C ALA A 323 -38.27 -1.30 -1.44
N SER A 324 -37.43 -2.31 -1.69
CA SER A 324 -37.61 -3.67 -1.17
C SER A 324 -37.17 -3.88 0.27
N ASP A 325 -36.21 -3.09 0.75
CA ASP A 325 -35.67 -3.15 2.10
C ASP A 325 -36.57 -2.45 3.13
N SER A 326 -37.04 -1.25 2.82
CA SER A 326 -37.84 -0.42 3.72
C SER A 326 -39.34 -0.47 3.40
N GLY A 327 -39.72 -0.85 2.18
CA GLY A 327 -41.09 -0.74 1.68
C GLY A 327 -41.51 0.67 1.29
N GLU A 328 -40.63 1.66 1.41
CA GLU A 328 -40.91 3.07 1.11
C GLU A 328 -41.13 3.33 -0.39
N ILE A 329 -41.97 4.31 -0.69
CA ILE A 329 -42.18 4.81 -2.04
C ILE A 329 -41.15 5.90 -2.30
N LEU A 330 -40.18 5.62 -3.16
CA LEU A 330 -39.06 6.52 -3.44
C LEU A 330 -39.34 7.52 -4.57
N GLY A 331 -40.33 7.23 -5.41
CA GLY A 331 -40.76 8.11 -6.50
C GLY A 331 -42.20 7.81 -6.92
N ARG A 332 -42.89 8.85 -7.41
CA ARG A 332 -44.28 8.77 -7.90
C ARG A 332 -44.42 9.52 -9.21
N GLN A 333 -45.27 9.02 -10.10
CA GLN A 333 -45.65 9.72 -11.33
C GLN A 333 -47.09 9.39 -11.70
N GLN A 334 -47.95 10.40 -11.83
CA GLN A 334 -49.29 10.20 -12.37
C GLN A 334 -49.25 10.02 -13.90
N PHE A 335 -50.13 9.17 -14.41
CA PHE A 335 -50.33 8.96 -15.85
C PHE A 335 -51.77 8.55 -16.16
N GLN A 336 -52.23 8.94 -17.36
CA GLN A 336 -53.57 8.64 -17.84
C GLN A 336 -53.55 7.38 -18.73
N VAL A 337 -54.49 6.46 -18.47
CA VAL A 337 -54.84 5.35 -19.36
C VAL A 337 -56.08 5.74 -20.17
N LYS A 338 -55.99 5.62 -21.48
CA LYS A 338 -57.08 5.92 -22.42
C LYS A 338 -57.94 4.70 -22.72
#